data_AF-A0AB38TBV6-F1
#
_entry.id   AF-A0AB38TBV6-F1
#
_cell.length_a   1.000
_cell.length_b   1.000
_cell.length_c   1.000
_cell.angle_alpha   90.00
_cell.angle_beta   90.00
_cell.angle_gamma   90.00
#
_symmetry.space_group_name_H-M   'P 1'
#
loop_
_entity.id
_entity.type
_entity.pdbx_description
1 polymer ?
#
loop_
_entity_poly.entity_id
_entity_poly.type
_entity_poly.pdbx_seq_one_letter_code
_entity_poly.pdbx_strand_id
1 'polypeptide(L)'
;MTRRRWLRVRWPFDMRTLAERLRAIPFTAATQNGFILDRVRPNSLEGRFIERQDISQIVESPLGEKVVYERTEFRGIGFAVNPSYSDLEIINPPRSMSLFLSRLGEACNFEVSVSEIKVDVIRWCELFSKETNRDIKIVSCQMRDIKLTESVMATAILRGANDVRLAADKLTNGASYTNDKIRVQIEGSPINTLILTRQGSASIDKSASEPLLEALRRSLRYSLD
;
A
#
# COMPACT_ATOMS: atom_id res chain seq x y z
N MET A 1 -6.58 10.73 5.59
CA MET A 1 -5.48 9.75 5.54
C MET A 1 -5.38 9.15 4.14
N THR A 2 -4.26 9.37 3.47
CA THR A 2 -3.97 8.83 2.13
C THR A 2 -3.12 7.56 2.30
N ARG A 3 -3.56 6.43 1.76
CA ARG A 3 -2.79 5.17 1.82
C ARG A 3 -2.35 4.77 0.42
N ARG A 4 -1.07 4.43 0.26
CA ARG A 4 -0.50 3.91 -0.98
C ARG A 4 0.16 2.57 -0.70
N ARG A 5 -0.02 1.60 -1.60
CA ARG A 5 0.71 0.33 -1.57
C ARG A 5 1.32 0.09 -2.94
N TRP A 6 2.59 -0.24 -2.97
CA TRP A 6 3.32 -0.55 -4.18
C TRP A 6 3.55 -2.06 -4.27
N LEU A 7 3.42 -2.58 -5.49
CA LEU A 7 3.67 -3.97 -5.83
C LEU A 7 4.68 -4.00 -6.97
N ARG A 8 5.52 -5.03 -6.99
CA ARG A 8 6.44 -5.26 -8.10
C ARG A 8 5.73 -6.04 -9.18
N VAL A 9 5.79 -5.57 -10.41
CA VAL A 9 5.10 -6.19 -11.54
C VAL A 9 6.00 -6.29 -12.74
N ARG A 10 6.06 -7.49 -13.33
CA ARG A 10 6.69 -7.72 -14.62
C ARG A 10 5.63 -7.64 -15.71
N TRP A 11 5.61 -6.53 -16.43
CA TRP A 11 4.72 -6.31 -17.58
C TRP A 11 5.37 -6.90 -18.85
N PRO A 12 4.77 -7.91 -19.50
CA PRO A 12 5.31 -8.50 -20.72
C PRO A 12 4.95 -7.72 -21.99
N PHE A 13 4.16 -6.65 -21.86
CA PHE A 13 3.65 -5.82 -22.96
C PHE A 13 3.69 -4.33 -22.56
N ASP A 14 3.49 -3.46 -23.54
CA ASP A 14 3.46 -2.01 -23.33
C ASP A 14 2.15 -1.52 -22.66
N MET A 15 2.16 -0.26 -22.21
CA MET A 15 1.00 0.33 -21.51
C MET A 15 -0.23 0.48 -22.42
N ARG A 16 -0.02 0.57 -23.74
CA ARG A 16 -1.13 0.63 -24.71
C ARG A 16 -1.86 -0.71 -24.77
N THR A 17 -1.12 -1.80 -24.87
CA THR A 17 -1.65 -3.17 -24.85
C THR A 17 -2.36 -3.45 -23.52
N LEU A 18 -1.77 -3.02 -22.40
CA LEU A 18 -2.44 -3.09 -21.09
C LEU A 18 -3.77 -2.34 -21.09
N ALA A 19 -3.80 -1.11 -21.61
CA ALA A 19 -5.02 -0.31 -21.68
C ALA A 19 -6.12 -0.97 -22.51
N GLU A 20 -5.76 -1.54 -23.67
CA GLU A 20 -6.69 -2.27 -24.54
C GLU A 20 -7.25 -3.50 -23.84
N ARG A 21 -6.40 -4.29 -23.18
CA ARG A 21 -6.79 -5.47 -22.38
C ARG A 21 -7.74 -5.12 -21.23
N LEU A 22 -7.45 -4.05 -20.48
CA LEU A 22 -8.31 -3.61 -19.38
C LEU A 22 -9.67 -3.08 -19.88
N ARG A 23 -9.71 -2.40 -21.04
CA ARG A 23 -10.96 -1.93 -21.66
C ARG A 23 -11.86 -3.07 -22.14
N ALA A 24 -11.32 -4.26 -22.38
CA ALA A 24 -12.11 -5.44 -22.74
C ALA A 24 -12.91 -6.01 -21.55
N ILE A 25 -12.57 -5.62 -20.31
CA ILE A 25 -13.30 -6.00 -19.09
C ILE A 25 -13.82 -4.73 -18.39
N PRO A 26 -14.71 -3.95 -19.02
CA PRO A 26 -15.17 -2.69 -18.48
C PRO A 26 -16.15 -2.91 -17.33
N PHE A 27 -16.14 -2.02 -16.35
CA PHE A 27 -17.25 -1.94 -15.41
C PHE A 27 -18.46 -1.26 -16.09
N THR A 28 -19.60 -1.95 -16.10
CA THR A 28 -20.89 -1.46 -16.60
C THR A 28 -22.00 -1.72 -15.58
N ALA A 29 -23.20 -1.17 -15.81
CA ALA A 29 -24.35 -1.43 -14.95
C ALA A 29 -24.75 -2.94 -14.90
N ALA A 30 -24.39 -3.72 -15.92
CA ALA A 30 -24.69 -5.15 -15.99
C ALA A 30 -23.64 -6.03 -15.28
N THR A 31 -22.42 -5.55 -15.10
CA THR A 31 -21.31 -6.34 -14.55
C THR A 31 -21.22 -6.23 -13.02
N GLN A 32 -20.83 -7.31 -12.35
CA GLN A 32 -20.52 -7.27 -10.91
C GLN A 32 -19.16 -6.64 -10.61
N ASN A 33 -18.22 -6.64 -11.56
CA ASN A 33 -16.94 -5.98 -11.41
C ASN A 33 -16.30 -5.67 -12.76
N GLY A 34 -15.34 -4.75 -12.78
CA GLY A 34 -14.60 -4.40 -13.99
C GLY A 34 -13.70 -3.18 -13.82
N PHE A 35 -13.04 -2.78 -14.90
CA PHE A 35 -12.11 -1.66 -14.92
C PHE A 35 -12.74 -0.40 -15.52
N ILE A 36 -12.29 0.74 -15.02
CA ILE A 36 -12.52 2.07 -15.58
C ILE A 36 -11.14 2.73 -15.72
N LEU A 37 -10.76 3.10 -16.94
CA LEU A 37 -9.49 3.80 -17.18
C LEU A 37 -9.73 5.30 -17.14
N ASP A 38 -9.04 5.99 -16.23
CA ASP A 38 -9.17 7.44 -16.05
C ASP A 38 -8.15 8.19 -16.93
N ARG A 39 -6.93 7.63 -17.10
CA ARG A 39 -5.88 8.24 -17.91
C ARG A 39 -4.97 7.19 -18.52
N VAL A 40 -4.65 7.34 -19.80
CA VAL A 40 -3.69 6.49 -20.51
C VAL A 40 -2.64 7.38 -21.17
N ARG A 41 -1.37 7.11 -20.90
CA ARG A 41 -0.19 7.77 -21.47
C ARG A 41 0.77 6.68 -22.00
N PRO A 42 1.77 7.03 -22.83
CA PRO A 42 2.70 6.05 -23.38
C PRO A 42 3.39 5.16 -22.33
N ASN A 43 3.77 5.74 -21.19
CA ASN A 43 4.52 5.05 -20.12
C ASN A 43 3.76 4.96 -18.80
N SER A 44 2.47 5.31 -18.76
CA SER A 44 1.69 5.22 -17.54
C SER A 44 0.20 5.05 -17.80
N LEU A 45 -0.47 4.40 -16.87
CA LEU A 45 -1.91 4.20 -16.90
C LEU A 45 -2.48 4.42 -15.50
N GLU A 46 -3.60 5.11 -15.40
CA GLU A 46 -4.33 5.33 -14.16
C GLU A 46 -5.79 4.88 -14.36
N GLY A 47 -6.35 4.25 -13.33
CA GLY A 47 -7.74 3.79 -13.39
C GLY A 47 -8.27 3.31 -12.05
N ARG A 48 -9.47 2.75 -12.11
CA ARG A 48 -10.20 2.20 -10.98
C ARG A 48 -10.73 0.82 -11.34
N PHE A 49 -10.59 -0.12 -10.43
CA PHE A 49 -11.33 -1.38 -10.46
C PHE A 49 -12.54 -1.23 -9.55
N ILE A 50 -13.73 -1.48 -10.06
CA ILE A 50 -14.99 -1.36 -9.31
C ILE A 50 -15.56 -2.76 -9.09
N GLU A 51 -16.02 -3.01 -7.87
CA GLU A 51 -16.77 -4.20 -7.47
C GLU A 51 -18.13 -3.76 -6.91
N ARG A 52 -19.21 -4.30 -7.47
CA ARG A 52 -20.57 -4.21 -6.94
C ARG A 52 -20.76 -5.34 -5.94
N GLN A 53 -21.22 -5.00 -4.73
CA GLN A 53 -21.53 -5.96 -3.69
C GLN A 53 -22.98 -5.77 -3.23
N ASP A 54 -23.79 -6.80 -3.42
CA ASP A 54 -25.15 -6.85 -2.93
C ASP A 54 -25.13 -7.45 -1.51
N ILE A 55 -25.45 -6.64 -0.51
CA ILE A 55 -25.37 -6.99 0.92
C ILE A 55 -26.78 -7.13 1.47
N SER A 56 -27.06 -8.30 2.04
CA SER A 56 -28.28 -8.56 2.81
C SER A 56 -27.94 -8.57 4.30
N GLN A 57 -28.52 -7.65 5.06
CA GLN A 57 -28.33 -7.53 6.50
C GLN A 57 -29.62 -7.92 7.21
N ILE A 58 -29.57 -8.97 8.03
CA ILE A 58 -30.67 -9.36 8.91
C ILE A 58 -30.48 -8.62 10.24
N VAL A 59 -31.47 -7.82 10.62
CA VAL A 59 -31.52 -7.12 11.90
C VAL A 59 -32.63 -7.74 12.73
N GLU A 60 -32.29 -8.25 13.91
CA GLU A 60 -33.25 -8.75 14.88
C GLU A 60 -33.64 -7.61 15.82
N SER A 61 -34.95 -7.37 15.96
CA SER A 61 -35.47 -6.38 16.89
C SER A 61 -35.28 -6.86 18.33
N PRO A 62 -35.32 -5.96 19.33
CA PRO A 62 -35.33 -6.35 20.74
C PRO A 62 -36.51 -7.27 21.14
N LEU A 63 -37.50 -7.43 20.26
CA LEU A 63 -38.67 -8.28 20.44
C LEU A 63 -38.56 -9.62 19.65
N GLY A 64 -37.42 -9.88 19.00
CA GLY A 64 -37.15 -11.13 18.27
C GLY A 64 -37.60 -11.15 16.80
N GLU A 65 -38.13 -10.05 16.27
CA GLU A 65 -38.54 -9.97 14.86
C GLU A 65 -37.33 -9.73 13.96
N LYS A 66 -37.20 -10.50 12.89
CA LYS A 66 -36.10 -10.37 11.93
C LYS A 66 -36.54 -9.55 10.72
N VAL A 67 -35.81 -8.47 10.45
CA VAL A 67 -35.99 -7.61 9.27
C VAL A 67 -34.79 -7.77 8.36
N VAL A 68 -35.02 -7.99 7.06
CA VAL A 68 -33.96 -8.09 6.05
C VAL A 68 -33.81 -6.74 5.35
N TYR A 69 -32.61 -6.18 5.38
CA TYR A 69 -32.23 -4.97 4.66
C TYR A 69 -31.28 -5.32 3.52
N GLU A 70 -31.66 -5.00 2.29
CA GLU A 70 -30.80 -5.14 1.12
C GLU A 70 -30.18 -3.80 0.76
N ARG A 71 -28.86 -3.79 0.52
CA ARG A 71 -28.15 -2.63 -0.01
C ARG A 71 -27.10 -3.05 -1.03
N THR A 72 -26.97 -2.28 -2.10
CA THR A 72 -25.87 -2.41 -3.05
C THR A 72 -24.77 -1.41 -2.70
N GLU A 73 -23.56 -1.91 -2.49
CA GLU A 73 -22.35 -1.10 -2.32
C GLU A 73 -21.47 -1.19 -3.56
N PHE A 74 -20.79 -0.09 -3.90
CA PHE A 74 -19.72 -0.08 -4.89
C PHE A 74 -18.39 0.16 -4.19
N ARG A 75 -17.48 -0.79 -4.32
CA ARG A 75 -16.12 -0.71 -3.79
C ARG A 75 -15.13 -0.47 -4.92
N GLY A 76 -14.41 0.64 -4.83
CA GLY A 76 -13.40 1.02 -5.81
C GLY A 76 -11.98 0.81 -5.30
N ILE A 77 -11.13 0.27 -6.15
CA ILE A 77 -9.67 0.24 -5.96
C ILE A 77 -9.06 1.16 -7.01
N GLY A 78 -8.55 2.31 -6.58
CA GLY A 78 -7.76 3.17 -7.46
C GLY A 78 -6.38 2.55 -7.69
N PHE A 79 -5.89 2.60 -8.91
CA PHE A 79 -4.55 2.10 -9.23
C PHE A 79 -3.86 2.98 -10.28
N ALA A 80 -2.54 2.98 -10.22
CA ALA A 80 -1.68 3.59 -11.22
C ALA A 80 -0.54 2.62 -11.58
N VAL A 81 -0.25 2.53 -12.86
CA VAL A 81 0.83 1.71 -13.43
C VAL A 81 1.84 2.67 -14.03
N ASN A 82 3.09 2.58 -13.58
CA ASN A 82 4.19 3.33 -14.16
C ASN A 82 5.49 2.55 -14.01
N PRO A 83 5.89 1.76 -15.03
CA PRO A 83 7.10 0.93 -14.97
C PRO A 83 8.38 1.74 -14.71
N SER A 84 8.38 3.05 -14.98
CA SER A 84 9.53 3.92 -14.77
C SER A 84 9.69 4.43 -13.34
N TYR A 85 8.71 4.25 -12.45
CA TYR A 85 8.80 4.72 -11.06
C TYR A 85 8.28 3.71 -10.05
N SER A 86 7.08 3.19 -10.32
CA SER A 86 6.37 2.27 -9.44
C SER A 86 5.53 1.33 -10.30
N ASP A 87 5.98 0.07 -10.41
CA ASP A 87 5.40 -0.91 -11.33
C ASP A 87 3.86 -0.93 -11.23
N LEU A 88 3.33 -1.07 -10.01
CA LEU A 88 1.91 -0.94 -9.70
C LEU A 88 1.72 -0.26 -8.35
N GLU A 89 1.02 0.87 -8.35
CA GLU A 89 0.60 1.61 -7.17
C GLU A 89 -0.91 1.43 -6.95
N ILE A 90 -1.29 1.03 -5.74
CA ILE A 90 -2.67 0.91 -5.28
C ILE A 90 -2.98 2.06 -4.35
N ILE A 91 -4.07 2.76 -4.66
CA ILE A 91 -4.57 3.95 -3.96
C ILE A 91 -5.66 3.52 -3.00
N ASN A 92 -5.47 3.84 -1.71
CA ASN A 92 -6.35 3.46 -0.63
C ASN A 92 -6.70 1.96 -0.65
N PRO A 93 -5.69 1.06 -0.62
CA PRO A 93 -5.92 -0.37 -0.75
C PRO A 93 -6.94 -0.88 0.27
N PRO A 94 -7.93 -1.68 -0.14
CA PRO A 94 -8.87 -2.34 0.76
C PRO A 94 -8.18 -3.47 1.54
N ARG A 95 -8.94 -4.13 2.43
CA ARG A 95 -8.43 -5.29 3.20
C ARG A 95 -8.00 -6.45 2.31
N SER A 96 -8.67 -6.65 1.18
CA SER A 96 -8.40 -7.73 0.23
C SER A 96 -8.27 -7.15 -1.17
N MET A 97 -7.18 -7.47 -1.87
CA MET A 97 -6.93 -7.10 -3.26
C MET A 97 -7.03 -8.31 -4.20
N SER A 98 -7.45 -9.47 -3.69
CA SER A 98 -7.44 -10.75 -4.42
C SER A 98 -8.24 -10.70 -5.71
N LEU A 99 -9.48 -10.21 -5.65
CA LEU A 99 -10.34 -10.10 -6.83
C LEU A 99 -9.73 -9.18 -7.89
N PHE A 100 -9.20 -8.01 -7.49
CA PHE A 100 -8.52 -7.10 -8.39
C PHE A 100 -7.31 -7.75 -9.07
N LEU A 101 -6.43 -8.40 -8.30
CA LEU A 101 -5.25 -9.08 -8.86
C LEU A 101 -5.64 -10.25 -9.78
N SER A 102 -6.71 -10.99 -9.43
CA SER A 102 -7.23 -12.06 -10.28
C SER A 102 -7.77 -11.52 -11.61
N ARG A 103 -8.56 -10.45 -11.59
CA ARG A 103 -9.11 -9.83 -12.80
C ARG A 103 -8.04 -9.13 -13.63
N LEU A 104 -7.03 -8.54 -12.99
CA LEU A 104 -5.85 -8.01 -13.67
C LEU A 104 -5.08 -9.14 -14.37
N GLY A 105 -4.89 -10.27 -13.68
CA GLY A 105 -4.29 -11.48 -14.24
C GLY A 105 -5.06 -11.96 -15.47
N GLU A 106 -6.37 -12.15 -15.34
CA GLU A 106 -7.25 -12.58 -16.43
C GLU A 106 -7.22 -11.63 -17.63
N ALA A 107 -7.33 -10.31 -17.41
CA ALA A 107 -7.19 -9.31 -18.48
C ALA A 107 -5.85 -9.43 -19.21
N CYS A 108 -4.82 -9.87 -18.50
CA CYS A 108 -3.48 -10.06 -19.02
C CYS A 108 -3.19 -11.50 -19.47
N ASN A 109 -4.21 -12.36 -19.64
CA ASN A 109 -4.07 -13.78 -19.95
C ASN A 109 -3.11 -14.53 -19.00
N PHE A 110 -3.02 -14.07 -17.75
CA PHE A 110 -2.11 -14.55 -16.71
C PHE A 110 -0.61 -14.49 -17.07
N GLU A 111 -0.24 -13.69 -18.07
CA GLU A 111 1.17 -13.46 -18.46
C GLU A 111 1.89 -12.50 -17.51
N VAL A 112 1.14 -11.76 -16.69
CA VAL A 112 1.67 -10.78 -15.73
C VAL A 112 2.04 -11.45 -14.41
N SER A 113 3.24 -11.16 -13.91
CA SER A 113 3.68 -11.59 -12.59
C SER A 113 3.65 -10.42 -11.60
N VAL A 114 2.83 -10.55 -10.55
CA VAL A 114 2.72 -9.57 -9.46
C VAL A 114 3.32 -10.16 -8.19
N SER A 115 4.17 -9.39 -7.50
CA SER A 115 4.84 -9.82 -6.27
C SER A 115 4.85 -8.71 -5.23
N GLU A 116 4.90 -9.10 -3.96
CA GLU A 116 5.04 -8.17 -2.86
C GLU A 116 6.44 -7.56 -2.82
N ILE A 117 6.50 -6.28 -2.45
CA ILE A 117 7.75 -5.61 -2.15
C ILE A 117 8.16 -5.99 -0.71
N LYS A 118 9.45 -6.28 -0.50
CA LYS A 118 10.06 -6.40 0.83
C LYS A 118 11.18 -5.36 0.95
N VAL A 119 10.90 -4.27 1.65
CA VAL A 119 11.83 -3.15 1.80
C VAL A 119 12.37 -3.05 3.23
N ASP A 120 13.61 -2.59 3.38
CA ASP A 120 14.10 -2.07 4.66
C ASP A 120 13.48 -0.69 4.90
N VAL A 121 12.54 -0.62 5.83
CA VAL A 121 11.79 0.61 6.12
C VAL A 121 12.67 1.71 6.73
N ILE A 122 13.78 1.37 7.40
CA ILE A 122 14.71 2.36 7.94
C ILE A 122 15.48 3.00 6.77
N ARG A 123 16.06 2.19 5.89
CA ARG A 123 16.74 2.67 4.68
C ARG A 123 15.80 3.50 3.79
N TRP A 124 14.56 3.04 3.60
CA TRP A 124 13.55 3.79 2.85
C TRP A 124 13.26 5.16 3.50
N CYS A 125 13.11 5.21 4.82
CA CYS A 125 12.91 6.47 5.56
C CYS A 125 14.09 7.44 5.40
N GLU A 126 15.33 6.95 5.47
CA GLU A 126 16.53 7.78 5.31
C GLU A 126 16.63 8.35 3.90
N LEU A 127 16.36 7.54 2.87
CA LEU A 127 16.32 8.01 1.49
C LEU A 127 15.19 9.03 1.28
N PHE A 128 14.03 8.80 1.88
CA PHE A 128 12.92 9.75 1.83
C PHE A 128 13.23 11.08 2.53
N SER A 129 13.93 11.05 3.67
CA SER A 129 14.44 12.25 4.34
C SER A 129 15.37 13.05 3.44
N LYS A 130 16.32 12.37 2.76
CA LYS A 130 17.23 13.00 1.79
C LYS A 130 16.50 13.61 0.59
N GLU A 131 15.56 12.88 -0.02
CA GLU A 131 14.76 13.36 -1.16
C GLU A 131 13.91 14.60 -0.84
N THR A 132 13.42 14.68 0.40
CA THR A 132 12.57 15.81 0.83
C THR A 132 13.36 16.95 1.48
N ASN A 133 14.63 16.73 1.81
CA ASN A 133 15.47 17.61 2.64
C ASN A 133 14.76 18.00 3.95
N ARG A 134 14.16 17.02 4.62
CA ARG A 134 13.44 17.21 5.90
C ARG A 134 14.01 16.33 6.98
N ASP A 135 14.06 16.86 8.19
CA ASP A 135 14.32 16.05 9.37
C ASP A 135 13.12 15.15 9.67
N ILE A 136 13.41 13.87 9.95
CA ILE A 136 12.41 12.84 10.15
C ILE A 136 12.77 12.05 11.40
N LYS A 137 11.84 12.04 12.37
CA LYS A 137 11.98 11.30 13.61
C LYS A 137 11.18 10.01 13.54
N ILE A 138 11.83 8.88 13.80
CA ILE A 138 11.13 7.60 13.92
C ILE A 138 10.57 7.48 15.33
N VAL A 139 9.29 7.79 15.52
CA VAL A 139 8.62 7.80 16.84
C VAL A 139 8.05 6.43 17.25
N SER A 140 7.96 5.49 16.30
CA SER A 140 7.65 4.10 16.61
C SER A 140 8.25 3.16 15.59
N CYS A 141 8.74 2.00 16.05
CA CYS A 141 9.13 0.89 15.20
C CYS A 141 8.52 -0.41 15.73
N GLN A 142 8.10 -1.27 14.80
CA GLN A 142 7.70 -2.64 15.05
C GLN A 142 8.80 -3.55 14.55
N MET A 143 9.48 -4.18 15.51
CA MET A 143 10.63 -5.05 15.31
C MET A 143 10.15 -6.50 15.37
N ARG A 144 10.49 -7.30 14.37
CA ARG A 144 10.24 -8.74 14.30
C ARG A 144 11.57 -9.48 14.26
N ASP A 145 11.50 -10.77 14.54
CA ASP A 145 12.59 -11.71 14.38
C ASP A 145 13.78 -11.37 15.28
N ILE A 146 13.51 -10.81 16.47
CA ILE A 146 14.53 -10.61 17.49
C ILE A 146 14.84 -11.97 18.10
N LYS A 147 16.03 -12.51 17.84
CA LYS A 147 16.45 -13.82 18.35
C LYS A 147 16.71 -13.73 19.86
N LEU A 148 15.96 -14.48 20.67
CA LEU A 148 16.19 -14.61 22.11
C LEU A 148 16.98 -15.89 22.42
N THR A 149 16.61 -17.00 21.76
CA THR A 149 17.31 -18.29 21.80
C THR A 149 17.27 -18.92 20.40
N GLU A 150 17.75 -20.14 20.22
CA GLU A 150 17.69 -20.83 18.92
C GLU A 150 16.27 -21.16 18.44
N SER A 151 15.34 -21.38 19.37
CA SER A 151 13.94 -21.76 19.08
C SER A 151 12.93 -20.65 19.40
N VAL A 152 13.38 -19.52 19.95
CA VAL A 152 12.50 -18.44 20.41
C VAL A 152 12.85 -17.12 19.73
N MET A 153 11.86 -16.60 19.00
CA MET A 153 11.90 -15.29 18.35
C MET A 153 10.90 -14.36 19.01
N ALA A 154 11.27 -13.10 19.22
CA ALA A 154 10.42 -12.07 19.77
C ALA A 154 10.00 -11.04 18.72
N THR A 155 8.83 -10.46 18.96
CA THR A 155 8.34 -9.24 18.29
C THR A 155 8.18 -8.16 19.35
N ALA A 156 8.73 -6.98 19.09
CA ALA A 156 8.65 -5.84 19.99
C ALA A 156 8.11 -4.60 19.25
N ILE A 157 7.41 -3.74 19.98
CA ILE A 157 6.98 -2.44 19.47
C ILE A 157 7.53 -1.37 20.39
N LEU A 158 8.40 -0.52 19.85
CA LEU A 158 8.90 0.66 20.54
C LEU A 158 8.09 1.88 20.14
N ARG A 159 7.82 2.74 21.12
CA ARG A 159 7.12 4.02 20.96
C ARG A 159 7.79 5.06 21.85
N GLY A 160 8.05 6.23 21.29
CA GLY A 160 8.66 7.34 22.00
C GLY A 160 8.11 8.68 21.53
N ALA A 161 8.31 9.70 22.34
CA ALA A 161 8.06 11.09 21.93
C ALA A 161 9.17 11.63 21.01
N ASN A 162 10.35 11.00 21.04
CA ASN A 162 11.52 11.30 20.21
C ASN A 162 11.89 10.08 19.36
N ASP A 163 12.98 10.20 18.59
CA ASP A 163 13.50 9.12 17.78
C ASP A 163 13.82 7.87 18.62
N VAL A 164 13.29 6.71 18.22
CA VAL A 164 13.40 5.46 18.97
C VAL A 164 14.58 4.59 18.54
N ARG A 165 15.38 4.97 17.53
CA ARG A 165 16.47 4.13 16.99
C ARG A 165 17.51 3.77 18.05
N LEU A 166 17.97 4.76 18.83
CA LEU A 166 18.92 4.52 19.94
C LEU A 166 18.36 3.57 21.00
N ALA A 167 17.04 3.58 21.24
CA ALA A 167 16.40 2.65 22.16
C ALA A 167 16.26 1.25 21.56
N ALA A 168 16.05 1.14 20.25
CA ALA A 168 16.00 -0.13 19.52
C ALA A 168 17.37 -0.85 19.55
N ASP A 169 18.46 -0.11 19.35
CA ASP A 169 19.82 -0.64 19.43
C ASP A 169 20.14 -1.17 20.83
N LYS A 170 19.74 -0.42 21.88
CA LYS A 170 19.90 -0.84 23.27
C LYS A 170 19.07 -2.08 23.63
N LEU A 171 17.83 -2.17 23.15
CA LEU A 171 16.94 -3.31 23.41
C LEU A 171 17.50 -4.60 22.81
N THR A 172 18.06 -4.52 21.61
CA THR A 172 18.53 -5.70 20.87
C THR A 172 19.94 -6.11 21.24
N ASN A 173 20.73 -5.20 21.85
CA ASN A 173 22.11 -5.45 22.24
C ASN A 173 22.95 -6.05 21.10
N GLY A 174 22.72 -5.57 19.86
CA GLY A 174 23.39 -6.06 18.65
C GLY A 174 22.75 -7.29 17.99
N ALA A 175 21.67 -7.86 18.53
CA ALA A 175 20.93 -8.93 17.86
C ALA A 175 20.29 -8.42 16.56
N SER A 176 20.31 -9.25 15.51
CA SER A 176 19.62 -8.93 14.25
C SER A 176 18.11 -8.93 14.42
N TYR A 177 17.43 -8.00 13.76
CA TYR A 177 15.97 -7.92 13.71
C TYR A 177 15.53 -7.31 12.39
N THR A 178 14.24 -7.48 12.06
CA THR A 178 13.61 -6.85 10.91
C THR A 178 12.61 -5.80 11.36
N ASN A 179 12.65 -4.61 10.77
CA ASN A 179 11.59 -3.62 10.98
C ASN A 179 10.45 -3.86 9.99
N ASP A 180 9.28 -4.27 10.49
CA ASP A 180 8.08 -4.45 9.67
C ASP A 180 7.38 -3.14 9.37
N LYS A 181 7.42 -2.22 10.33
CA LYS A 181 6.62 -0.99 10.30
C LYS A 181 7.28 0.07 11.13
N ILE A 182 7.32 1.28 10.60
CA ILE A 182 7.72 2.47 11.34
C ILE A 182 6.65 3.54 11.23
N ARG A 183 6.52 4.33 12.30
CA ARG A 183 5.79 5.58 12.29
C ARG A 183 6.81 6.69 12.42
N VAL A 184 6.73 7.65 11.51
CA VAL A 184 7.66 8.76 11.43
C VAL A 184 6.91 10.07 11.53
N GLN A 185 7.52 11.03 12.20
CA GLN A 185 7.10 12.42 12.22
C GLN A 185 8.03 13.20 11.30
N ILE A 186 7.43 13.89 10.33
CA ILE A 186 8.15 14.77 9.41
C ILE A 186 8.05 16.18 9.99
N GLU A 187 9.19 16.78 10.32
CA GLU A 187 9.22 18.15 10.81
C GLU A 187 8.73 19.12 9.73
N GLY A 188 8.02 20.18 10.14
CA GLY A 188 7.43 21.18 9.27
C GLY A 188 6.13 21.76 9.82
N SER A 189 5.54 22.70 9.07
CA SER A 189 4.24 23.29 9.39
C SER A 189 3.23 22.95 8.28
N PRO A 190 2.23 22.08 8.53
CA PRO A 190 2.02 21.32 9.75
C PRO A 190 2.88 20.05 9.83
N ILE A 191 3.10 19.55 11.05
CA ILE A 191 3.69 18.22 11.27
C ILE A 191 2.77 17.19 10.61
N ASN A 192 3.39 16.27 9.86
CA ASN A 192 2.72 15.14 9.21
C ASN A 192 3.24 13.84 9.79
N THR A 193 2.32 12.91 9.99
CA THR A 193 2.66 11.53 10.38
C THR A 193 2.63 10.65 9.15
N LEU A 194 3.73 9.95 8.92
CA LEU A 194 3.87 8.96 7.87
C LEU A 194 4.09 7.59 8.51
N ILE A 195 3.42 6.57 8.00
CA ILE A 195 3.61 5.18 8.39
C ILE A 195 4.18 4.45 7.19
N LEU A 196 5.36 3.85 7.33
CA LEU A 196 5.99 3.00 6.32
C LEU A 196 5.95 1.55 6.77
N THR A 197 5.82 0.64 5.82
CA THR A 197 5.77 -0.80 6.07
C THR A 197 6.70 -1.54 5.12
N ARG A 198 7.21 -2.68 5.59
CA ARG A 198 8.10 -3.57 4.84
C ARG A 198 7.46 -4.09 3.55
N GLN A 199 6.13 -4.16 3.49
CA GLN A 199 5.36 -4.60 2.33
C GLN A 199 5.24 -3.52 1.23
N GLY A 200 6.08 -2.48 1.27
CA GLY A 200 6.05 -1.38 0.32
C GLY A 200 4.74 -0.60 0.39
N SER A 201 4.28 -0.25 1.60
CA SER A 201 3.11 0.63 1.76
C SER A 201 3.41 1.82 2.64
N ALA A 202 2.82 2.96 2.28
CA ALA A 202 2.89 4.23 2.99
C ALA A 202 1.49 4.71 3.36
N SER A 203 1.34 5.28 4.55
CA SER A 203 0.11 5.96 4.94
C SER A 203 0.41 7.32 5.55
N ILE A 204 -0.23 8.35 5.04
CA ILE A 204 -0.05 9.74 5.46
C ILE A 204 -1.35 10.20 6.11
N ASP A 205 -1.28 10.77 7.31
CA ASP A 205 -2.43 11.23 8.09
C ASP A 205 -3.26 12.29 7.34
N LYS A 206 -2.60 13.28 6.76
CA LYS A 206 -3.19 14.35 5.95
C LYS A 206 -3.18 14.03 4.45
N SER A 207 -3.83 14.88 3.65
CA SER A 207 -3.78 14.77 2.19
C SER A 207 -2.33 14.93 1.73
N ALA A 208 -1.79 13.92 1.08
CA ALA A 208 -0.43 13.95 0.58
C ALA A 208 -0.37 14.83 -0.67
N SER A 209 0.54 15.81 -0.68
CA SER A 209 0.83 16.56 -1.89
C SER A 209 1.56 15.67 -2.90
N GLU A 210 1.39 15.95 -4.20
CA GLU A 210 2.06 15.16 -5.25
C GLU A 210 3.59 15.11 -5.09
N PRO A 211 4.29 16.22 -4.77
CA PRO A 211 5.74 16.17 -4.53
C PRO A 211 6.14 15.20 -3.40
N LEU A 212 5.32 15.08 -2.35
CA LEU A 212 5.57 14.16 -1.25
C LEU A 212 5.40 12.70 -1.69
N LEU A 213 4.37 12.43 -2.51
CA LEU A 213 4.15 11.11 -3.09
C LEU A 213 5.26 10.73 -4.08
N GLU A 214 5.73 11.67 -4.90
CA GLU A 214 6.88 11.47 -5.78
C GLU A 214 8.16 11.13 -4.99
N ALA A 215 8.45 11.85 -3.91
CA ALA A 215 9.57 11.56 -3.03
C ALA A 215 9.47 10.16 -2.39
N LEU A 216 8.26 9.73 -2.00
CA LEU A 216 8.02 8.37 -1.50
C LEU A 216 8.29 7.31 -2.57
N ARG A 217 7.84 7.54 -3.81
CA ARG A 217 8.07 6.60 -4.92
C ARG A 217 9.56 6.47 -5.24
N ARG A 218 10.28 7.60 -5.35
CA ARG A 218 11.72 7.63 -5.65
C ARG A 218 12.54 6.97 -4.55
N SER A 219 12.31 7.37 -3.30
CA SER A 219 13.01 6.77 -2.15
C SER A 219 12.73 5.27 -2.02
N LEU A 220 11.50 4.81 -2.32
CA LEU A 220 11.18 3.38 -2.32
C LEU A 220 12.00 2.66 -3.40
N ARG A 221 12.04 3.20 -4.63
CA ARG A 221 12.82 2.59 -5.71
C ARG A 221 14.29 2.41 -5.32
N TYR A 222 14.95 3.47 -4.83
CA TYR A 222 16.35 3.42 -4.41
C TYR A 222 16.62 2.50 -3.20
N SER A 223 15.59 2.18 -2.43
CA SER A 223 15.70 1.22 -1.33
C SER A 223 15.58 -0.25 -1.77
N LEU A 224 15.15 -0.48 -3.01
CA LEU A 224 15.03 -1.82 -3.62
C LEU A 224 16.21 -2.19 -4.52
N ASP A 225 17.02 -1.19 -4.90
CA ASP A 225 18.32 -1.32 -5.58
C ASP A 225 19.43 -1.60 -4.55
#